data_AF-A0A0D0EAB8-F1
#
_entry.id   AF-A0A0D0EAB8-F1
#
_cell.length_a   1.000
_cell.length_b   1.000
_cell.length_c   1.000
_cell.angle_alpha   90.00
_cell.angle_beta   90.00
_cell.angle_gamma   90.00
#
_symmetry.space_group_name_H-M   'P 1'
#
loop_
_entity.id
_entity.type
_entity.pdbx_description
1 polymer ?
#
loop_
_entity_poly.entity_id
_entity_poly.type
_entity_poly.pdbx_seq_one_letter_code
_entity_poly.pdbx_strand_id
1 'polypeptide(L)'
;MPPRQRKTWTLPPAPGPSLRQRVEQREREAGFRCSDTSCGIGPSDEDPCPRPSLSSMKQVSIHHTLHADHENEVETSVCAHIFHPACLVSAERVAGWGGEDKTEPLVEVSCPVCRAVGCMTRNEWEEGVSSL
;
A
#
# COMPACT_ATOMS: atom_id res chain seq x y z
N MET A 1 22.71 -38.04 -27.46
CA MET A 1 21.51 -37.54 -26.74
C MET A 1 20.56 -36.93 -27.75
N PRO A 2 19.25 -37.24 -27.72
CA PRO A 2 18.30 -36.58 -28.62
C PRO A 2 18.19 -35.09 -28.28
N PRO A 3 17.95 -34.21 -29.28
CA PRO A 3 17.79 -32.78 -29.06
C PRO A 3 16.54 -32.52 -28.20
N ARG A 4 16.68 -31.73 -27.13
CA ARG A 4 15.53 -31.30 -26.30
C ARG A 4 14.60 -30.44 -27.16
N GLN A 5 13.37 -30.90 -27.36
CA GLN A 5 12.34 -30.09 -28.03
C GLN A 5 12.11 -28.81 -27.22
N ARG A 6 12.17 -27.66 -27.90
CA ARG A 6 11.86 -26.36 -27.29
C ARG A 6 10.37 -26.36 -26.95
N LYS A 7 10.04 -26.22 -25.67
CA LYS A 7 8.65 -26.02 -25.26
C LYS A 7 8.15 -24.74 -25.94
N THR A 8 7.10 -24.86 -26.74
CA THR A 8 6.43 -23.69 -27.32
C THR A 8 5.75 -22.95 -26.17
N TRP A 9 6.19 -21.73 -25.89
CA TRP A 9 5.55 -20.89 -24.89
C TRP A 9 4.12 -20.60 -25.35
N THR A 10 3.15 -20.97 -24.52
CA THR A 10 1.73 -20.71 -24.77
C THR A 10 1.23 -19.75 -23.71
N LEU A 11 0.43 -18.76 -24.11
CA LEU A 11 -0.23 -17.88 -23.17
C LEU A 11 -1.25 -18.69 -22.35
N PRO A 12 -1.37 -18.43 -21.04
CA PRO A 12 -2.40 -19.08 -20.24
C PRO A 12 -3.79 -18.78 -20.83
N PRO A 13 -4.70 -19.77 -20.88
CA PRO A 13 -6.03 -19.59 -21.44
C PRO A 13 -6.82 -18.57 -20.63
N ALA A 14 -7.56 -17.69 -21.30
CA ALA A 14 -8.57 -16.85 -20.67
C ALA A 14 -9.73 -17.75 -20.13
N PRO A 15 -10.41 -17.39 -19.03
CA PRO A 15 -10.28 -16.17 -18.23
C PRO A 15 -9.29 -16.36 -17.08
N GLY A 16 -8.25 -15.53 -17.02
CA GLY A 16 -7.30 -15.56 -15.90
C GLY A 16 -6.60 -14.21 -15.75
N PRO A 17 -6.06 -13.92 -14.55
CA PRO A 17 -5.29 -12.70 -14.33
C PRO A 17 -4.10 -12.70 -15.28
N SER A 18 -3.90 -11.55 -15.93
CA SER A 18 -2.76 -11.29 -16.80
C SER A 18 -1.45 -11.50 -16.04
N LEU A 19 -0.36 -11.73 -16.78
CA LEU A 19 0.98 -11.86 -16.18
C LEU A 19 1.31 -10.67 -15.27
N ARG A 20 0.97 -9.44 -15.72
CA ARG A 20 1.09 -8.21 -14.94
C ARG A 20 0.35 -8.29 -13.61
N GLN A 21 -0.93 -8.64 -13.62
CA GLN A 21 -1.74 -8.77 -12.40
C GLN A 21 -1.18 -9.82 -11.44
N ARG A 22 -0.60 -10.91 -11.95
CA ARG A 22 0.06 -11.93 -11.11
C ARG A 22 1.34 -11.40 -10.46
N VAL A 23 2.14 -10.63 -11.21
CA VAL A 23 3.37 -10.01 -10.70
C VAL A 23 3.02 -8.98 -9.62
N GLU A 24 2.09 -8.06 -9.91
CA GLU A 24 1.64 -7.05 -8.95
C GLU A 24 1.05 -7.67 -7.67
N GLN A 25 0.30 -8.78 -7.81
CA GLN A 25 -0.20 -9.52 -6.67
C GLN A 25 0.94 -10.11 -5.81
N ARG A 26 1.95 -10.71 -6.44
CA ARG A 26 3.13 -11.22 -5.73
C ARG A 26 3.93 -10.11 -5.05
N GLU A 27 4.07 -8.97 -5.71
CA GLU A 27 4.75 -7.80 -5.15
C GLU A 27 4.01 -7.27 -3.91
N ARG A 28 2.66 -7.25 -3.95
CA ARG A 28 1.86 -6.88 -2.78
C ARG A 28 2.03 -7.86 -1.63
N GLU A 29 1.99 -9.16 -1.92
CA GLU A 29 2.22 -10.23 -0.92
C GLU A 29 3.63 -10.16 -0.30
N ALA A 30 4.60 -9.67 -1.06
CA ALA A 30 5.98 -9.46 -0.61
C ALA A 30 6.20 -8.08 0.06
N GLY A 31 5.18 -7.23 0.16
CA GLY A 31 5.29 -5.89 0.76
C GLY A 31 5.94 -4.83 -0.13
N PHE A 32 6.20 -5.13 -1.41
CA PHE A 32 6.80 -4.19 -2.36
C PHE A 32 5.79 -3.25 -3.03
N ARG A 33 4.50 -3.61 -2.99
CA ARG A 33 3.39 -2.79 -3.43
C ARG A 33 2.36 -2.67 -2.34
N CYS A 34 1.76 -1.49 -2.22
CA CYS A 34 0.65 -1.29 -1.33
C CYS A 34 -0.71 -1.56 -2.04
N SER A 35 -1.81 -1.24 -1.37
CA SER A 35 -3.18 -1.49 -1.85
C SER A 35 -3.72 -0.37 -2.73
N ASP A 36 -3.01 0.75 -2.86
CA ASP A 36 -3.42 1.83 -3.75
C ASP A 36 -3.28 1.42 -5.22
N THR A 37 -4.36 1.62 -5.98
CA THR A 37 -4.42 1.39 -7.43
C THR A 37 -3.51 2.33 -8.22
N SER A 38 -3.18 3.52 -7.68
CA SER A 38 -2.23 4.46 -8.28
C SER A 38 -0.79 4.30 -7.78
N CYS A 39 -0.48 3.22 -7.04
CA CYS A 39 0.85 3.00 -6.48
C CYS A 39 1.91 2.85 -7.58
N GLY A 40 2.71 3.89 -7.78
CA GLY A 40 3.93 3.88 -8.61
C GLY A 40 5.17 3.37 -7.86
N ILE A 41 5.04 3.11 -6.55
CA ILE A 41 6.13 2.58 -5.72
C ILE A 41 6.13 1.05 -5.84
N GLY A 42 7.16 0.52 -6.49
CA GLY A 42 7.39 -0.90 -6.70
C GLY A 42 8.62 -1.13 -7.58
N PRO A 43 9.17 -2.36 -7.62
CA PRO A 43 10.26 -2.68 -8.52
C PRO A 43 9.81 -2.45 -9.98
N SER A 44 10.65 -1.77 -10.75
CA SER A 44 10.43 -1.51 -12.17
C SER A 44 11.50 -2.24 -12.97
N ASP A 45 11.13 -2.82 -14.11
CA ASP A 45 12.08 -3.48 -15.04
C ASP A 45 13.23 -2.54 -15.47
N GLU A 46 13.03 -1.23 -15.39
CA GLU A 46 14.05 -0.23 -15.74
C GLU A 46 15.10 0.00 -14.63
N ASP A 47 14.89 -0.52 -13.42
CA ASP A 47 15.84 -0.43 -12.32
C ASP A 47 16.40 -1.82 -11.96
N PRO A 48 17.56 -2.22 -12.52
CA PRO A 48 18.10 -3.56 -12.33
C PRO A 48 18.62 -3.84 -10.91
N CYS A 49 18.71 -2.82 -10.05
CA CYS A 49 19.12 -2.96 -8.66
C CYS A 49 18.48 -1.83 -7.84
N PRO A 50 17.17 -1.93 -7.57
CA PRO A 50 16.48 -0.89 -6.83
C PRO A 50 17.15 -0.81 -5.47
N ARG A 51 17.55 0.40 -5.09
CA ARG A 51 17.92 0.70 -3.70
C ARG A 51 16.68 1.27 -3.05
N PRO A 52 15.71 0.43 -2.64
CA PRO A 52 14.56 0.98 -1.96
C PRO A 52 15.06 1.66 -0.70
N SER A 53 14.75 2.93 -0.55
CA SER A 53 14.81 3.50 0.78
C SER A 53 13.80 2.70 1.61
N LEU A 54 14.25 2.10 2.72
CA LEU A 54 13.37 1.27 3.57
C LEU A 54 12.10 2.05 3.99
N SER A 55 12.22 3.38 4.08
CA SER A 55 11.11 4.31 4.32
C SER A 55 10.07 4.33 3.20
N SER A 56 10.46 4.22 1.93
CA SER A 56 9.52 4.17 0.80
C SER A 56 8.71 2.88 0.73
N MET A 57 9.22 1.79 1.31
CA MET A 57 8.54 0.48 1.37
C MET A 57 7.80 0.24 2.68
N LYS A 58 7.82 1.19 3.63
CA LYS A 58 7.02 1.08 4.86
C LYS A 58 5.55 1.01 4.48
N GLN A 59 4.83 0.06 5.07
CA GLN A 59 3.39 -0.11 4.89
C GLN A 59 2.67 0.15 6.21
N VAL A 60 1.51 0.80 6.12
CA VAL A 60 0.67 1.19 7.25
C VAL A 60 -0.77 0.76 7.01
N SER A 61 -1.47 0.44 8.10
CA SER A 61 -2.90 0.17 8.12
C SER A 61 -3.67 1.38 8.64
N ILE A 62 -4.96 1.44 8.33
CA ILE A 62 -5.88 2.43 8.91
C ILE A 62 -6.57 1.75 10.09
N HIS A 63 -6.55 2.41 11.25
CA HIS A 63 -7.04 1.87 12.52
C HIS A 63 -8.33 2.54 12.97
N HIS A 64 -9.11 1.84 13.79
CA HIS A 64 -10.28 2.46 14.44
C HIS A 64 -9.82 3.53 15.45
N THR A 65 -10.59 4.61 15.57
CA THR A 65 -10.40 5.59 16.65
C THR A 65 -10.80 4.94 17.98
N LEU A 66 -9.86 4.33 18.68
CA LEU A 66 -10.12 3.84 20.03
C LEU A 66 -10.14 5.04 20.98
N HIS A 67 -11.25 5.22 21.70
CA HIS A 67 -11.28 6.13 22.85
C HIS A 67 -10.29 5.63 23.90
N ALA A 68 -9.50 6.54 24.48
CA ALA A 68 -8.34 6.29 25.34
C ALA A 68 -8.60 5.52 26.66
N ASP A 69 -9.77 4.90 26.86
CA ASP A 69 -10.16 4.23 28.09
C ASP A 69 -9.80 2.73 28.15
N HIS A 70 -9.25 2.15 27.09
CA HIS A 70 -8.91 0.72 27.06
C HIS A 70 -7.47 0.46 26.61
N GLU A 71 -6.57 0.59 27.58
CA GLU A 71 -5.12 0.29 27.55
C GLU A 71 -4.75 -1.19 27.21
N ASN A 72 -5.69 -2.00 26.73
CA ASN A 72 -5.49 -3.41 26.40
C ASN A 72 -6.18 -3.89 25.11
N GLU A 73 -6.73 -2.99 24.29
CA GLU A 73 -7.32 -3.39 23.01
C GLU A 73 -6.27 -3.46 21.90
N VAL A 74 -6.19 -4.63 21.27
CA VAL A 74 -5.38 -4.87 20.07
C VAL A 74 -5.78 -3.83 19.04
N GLU A 75 -4.80 -3.07 18.53
CA GLU A 75 -5.00 -2.04 17.51
C GLU A 75 -5.68 -2.65 16.28
N THR A 76 -7.00 -2.52 16.16
CA THR A 76 -7.77 -3.17 15.09
C THR A 76 -7.80 -2.28 13.87
N SER A 77 -7.40 -2.85 12.71
CA SER A 77 -7.50 -2.15 11.44
C SER A 77 -8.95 -2.11 10.95
N VAL A 78 -9.37 -0.99 10.34
CA VAL A 78 -10.72 -0.82 9.79
C VAL A 78 -10.96 -1.67 8.55
N CYS A 79 -9.88 -2.09 7.87
CA CYS A 79 -9.91 -2.98 6.71
C CYS A 79 -8.56 -3.67 6.51
N ALA A 80 -8.52 -4.66 5.62
CA ALA A 80 -7.30 -5.40 5.28
C ALA A 80 -6.34 -4.65 4.33
N HIS A 81 -6.70 -3.44 3.88
CA HIS A 81 -5.89 -2.69 2.94
C HIS A 81 -4.73 -1.99 3.66
N ILE A 82 -3.53 -2.21 3.12
CA ILE A 82 -2.28 -1.61 3.59
C ILE A 82 -1.74 -0.62 2.56
N PHE A 83 -1.19 0.50 3.01
CA PHE A 83 -0.78 1.61 2.15
C PHE A 83 0.66 2.01 2.45
N HIS A 84 1.40 2.50 1.44
CA HIS A 84 2.57 3.32 1.78
C HIS A 84 2.07 4.65 2.33
N PRO A 85 2.71 5.22 3.38
CA PRO A 85 2.31 6.51 3.93
C PRO A 85 2.14 7.60 2.87
N ALA A 86 3.09 7.69 1.93
CA ALA A 86 3.05 8.63 0.82
C ALA A 86 1.85 8.43 -0.13
N CYS A 87 1.50 7.17 -0.43
CA CYS A 87 0.34 6.83 -1.26
C CYS A 87 -0.96 7.24 -0.57
N LEU A 88 -1.08 6.99 0.74
CA LEU A 88 -2.29 7.38 1.47
C LEU A 88 -2.44 8.90 1.57
N VAL A 89 -1.36 9.64 1.89
CA VAL A 89 -1.37 11.11 1.90
C VAL A 89 -1.76 11.67 0.53
N SER A 90 -1.24 11.09 -0.56
CA SER A 90 -1.62 11.49 -1.92
C SER A 90 -3.09 11.28 -2.20
N ALA A 91 -3.63 10.12 -1.81
CA ALA A 91 -5.04 9.80 -1.98
C ALA A 91 -5.96 10.74 -1.18
N GLU A 92 -5.61 11.05 0.07
CA GLU A 92 -6.38 11.97 0.91
C GLU A 92 -6.36 13.40 0.35
N ARG A 93 -5.19 13.90 -0.07
CA ARG A 93 -5.10 15.22 -0.72
C ARG A 93 -5.98 15.32 -1.97
N VAL A 94 -6.05 14.25 -2.77
CA VAL A 94 -6.92 14.18 -3.96
C VAL A 94 -8.40 14.11 -3.56
N ALA A 95 -8.74 13.44 -2.46
CA ALA A 95 -10.09 13.39 -1.92
C ALA A 95 -10.54 14.72 -1.29
N GLY A 96 -9.62 15.67 -1.07
CA GLY A 96 -9.87 16.90 -0.32
C GLY A 96 -9.93 16.67 1.19
N TRP A 97 -9.37 15.56 1.66
CA TRP A 97 -9.28 15.18 3.07
C TRP A 97 -7.85 15.38 3.58
N GLY A 98 -7.70 15.60 4.89
CA GLY A 98 -6.40 15.56 5.55
C GLY A 98 -5.98 16.83 6.29
N GLY A 99 -5.87 16.71 7.61
CA GLY A 99 -4.92 17.48 8.44
C GLY A 99 -5.18 18.97 8.56
N GLU A 100 -6.45 19.39 8.62
CA GLU A 100 -6.78 20.79 8.94
C GLU A 100 -6.39 21.14 10.39
N ASP A 101 -6.35 20.13 11.28
CA ASP A 101 -5.86 20.25 12.65
C ASP A 101 -4.48 19.59 12.82
N LYS A 102 -3.45 20.40 13.10
CA LYS A 102 -2.06 19.95 13.26
C LYS A 102 -1.73 19.48 14.67
N THR A 103 -2.67 19.59 15.61
CA THR A 103 -2.44 19.36 17.03
C THR A 103 -2.86 17.97 17.50
N GLU A 104 -3.69 17.27 16.73
CA GLU A 104 -4.19 15.95 17.09
C GLU A 104 -3.12 14.84 16.89
N PRO A 105 -2.99 13.90 17.85
CA PRO A 105 -2.03 12.80 17.76
C PRO A 105 -2.40 11.75 16.70
N LEU A 106 -3.67 11.73 16.29
CA LEU A 106 -4.24 10.85 15.28
C LEU A 106 -4.76 11.70 14.12
N VAL A 107 -4.49 11.25 12.89
CA VAL A 107 -4.99 11.90 11.68
C VAL A 107 -6.09 11.02 11.10
N GLU A 108 -7.29 11.58 10.95
CA GLU A 108 -8.40 10.91 10.27
C GLU A 108 -8.10 10.79 8.77
N VAL A 109 -8.31 9.59 8.24
CA VAL A 109 -8.05 9.24 6.84
C VAL A 109 -9.11 8.28 6.31
N SER A 110 -9.33 8.30 5.00
CA SER A 110 -10.22 7.37 4.30
C SER A 110 -9.42 6.33 3.50
N CYS A 111 -9.89 5.08 3.50
CA CYS A 111 -9.31 4.04 2.65
C CYS A 111 -9.64 4.33 1.18
N PRO A 112 -8.66 4.53 0.27
CA PRO A 112 -8.96 4.82 -1.14
C PRO A 112 -9.61 3.65 -1.88
N VAL A 113 -9.51 2.43 -1.34
CA VAL A 113 -10.05 1.21 -1.95
C VAL A 113 -11.50 0.96 -1.54
N CYS A 114 -11.80 0.95 -0.24
CA CYS A 114 -13.15 0.61 0.27
C CYS A 114 -13.88 1.77 0.95
N ARG A 115 -13.27 2.95 1.04
CA ARG A 115 -13.81 4.16 1.66
C ARG A 115 -14.11 4.06 3.17
N ALA A 116 -13.63 3.01 3.85
CA ALA A 116 -13.66 2.94 5.30
C ALA A 116 -12.85 4.09 5.91
N VAL A 117 -13.42 4.81 6.88
CA VAL A 117 -12.78 5.92 7.59
C VAL A 117 -12.19 5.40 8.90
N GLY A 118 -11.00 5.85 9.22
CA GLY A 118 -10.33 5.57 10.48
C GLY A 118 -9.20 6.56 10.70
N CYS A 119 -8.21 6.18 11.50
CA CYS A 119 -7.08 7.03 11.81
C CYS A 119 -5.75 6.33 11.59
N MET A 120 -4.71 7.16 11.45
CA MET A 120 -3.32 6.75 11.57
C MET A 120 -2.57 7.68 12.50
N THR A 121 -1.38 7.27 12.95
CA THR A 121 -0.59 8.12 13.83
C THR A 121 -0.08 9.36 13.08
N ARG A 122 0.05 10.47 13.81
CA ARG A 122 0.62 11.71 13.28
C ARG A 122 2.01 11.51 12.67
N ASN A 123 2.82 10.64 13.27
CA ASN A 123 4.16 10.32 12.78
C ASN A 123 4.12 9.62 11.41
N GLU A 124 3.27 8.62 11.23
CA GLU A 124 3.10 7.95 9.93
C GLU A 124 2.60 8.91 8.85
N TRP A 125 1.68 9.80 9.20
CA TRP A 125 1.23 10.84 8.28
C TRP A 125 2.40 11.76 7.87
N GLU A 126 3.22 12.21 8.81
CA GLU A 126 4.36 13.10 8.53
C GLU A 126 5.45 12.44 7.69
N GLU A 127 5.73 11.17 7.93
CA GLU A 127 6.60 10.37 7.07
C GLU A 127 6.06 10.34 5.63
N GLY A 128 4.74 10.16 5.46
CA GLY A 128 4.08 10.19 4.18
C GLY A 128 4.19 11.55 3.49
N VAL A 129 3.94 12.65 4.22
CA VAL A 129 4.10 14.02 3.71
C VAL A 129 5.54 14.31 3.29
N SER A 130 6.52 13.84 4.06
CA SER A 130 7.96 14.08 3.81
C SER A 130 8.53 13.24 2.67
N SER A 131 7.83 12.18 2.27
CA SER A 131 8.24 11.26 1.19
C SER A 131 7.60 11.57 -0.16
N LEU A 132 6.85 12.68 -0.27
CA LEU A 132 6.18 13.15 -1.49
C LEU A 132 6.91 14.31 -2.16
#